data_AF-A0A7D7XF01-F1
#
_entry.id   AF-A0A7D7XF01-F1
#
_cell.length_a   1.000
_cell.length_b   1.000
_cell.length_c   1.000
_cell.angle_alpha   90.00
_cell.angle_beta   90.00
_cell.angle_gamma   90.00
#
_symmetry.space_group_name_H-M   'P 1'
#
loop_
_entity.id
_entity.type
_entity.pdbx_description
1 polymer ?
#
loop_
_entity_poly.entity_id
_entity_poly.type
_entity_poly.pdbx_seq_one_letter_code
_entity_poly.pdbx_strand_id
1 'polypeptide(L)' 'MKSLTDIVSESFIWGVGITRPKAGKERLAAYYITGVLAATILGVLGAFLFVITRF' A
#
# COMPACT_ATOMS: atom_id res chain seq x y z
N MET A 1 -20.03 -17.51 -3.60
CA MET A 1 -19.55 -17.31 -2.21
C MET A 1 -18.36 -16.35 -2.31
N LYS A 2 -18.42 -15.16 -1.70
CA LYS A 2 -17.31 -14.19 -1.77
C LYS A 2 -16.08 -14.80 -1.09
N SER A 3 -14.91 -14.68 -1.72
CA SER A 3 -13.65 -15.17 -1.16
C SER A 3 -13.24 -14.34 0.08
N LEU A 4 -12.58 -14.94 1.06
CA LEU A 4 -11.93 -14.23 2.17
C LEU A 4 -11.03 -13.09 1.65
N THR A 5 -10.39 -13.30 0.49
CA THR A 5 -9.55 -12.32 -0.19
C THR A 5 -10.36 -11.12 -0.70
N ASP A 6 -11.61 -11.33 -1.13
CA ASP A 6 -12.48 -10.23 -1.56
C ASP A 6 -12.89 -9.37 -0.37
N ILE A 7 -13.18 -9.98 0.77
CA ILE A 7 -13.57 -9.26 2.00
C ILE A 7 -12.41 -8.40 2.50
N VAL A 8 -11.19 -8.96 2.55
CA VAL A 8 -9.99 -8.21 2.95
C VAL A 8 -9.69 -7.09 1.96
N SER A 9 -9.82 -7.34 0.66
CA SER A 9 -9.61 -6.33 -0.36
C SER A 9 -10.65 -5.21 -0.30
N GLU A 10 -11.93 -5.55 -0.10
CA GLU A 10 -13.04 -4.60 0.01
C GLU A 10 -12.89 -3.74 1.28
N SER A 11 -12.52 -4.35 2.41
CA SER A 11 -12.23 -3.65 3.67
C SER A 11 -11.02 -2.72 3.56
N PHE A 12 -9.96 -3.18 2.89
CA PHE A 12 -8.78 -2.35 2.61
C PHE A 12 -9.16 -1.18 1.71
N ILE A 13 -9.81 -1.43 0.57
CA ILE A 13 -10.26 -0.40 -0.39
C ILE A 13 -11.06 0.70 0.31
N TRP A 14 -12.03 0.33 1.16
CA TRP A 14 -12.82 1.29 1.93
C TRP A 14 -12.02 1.98 3.04
N GLY A 15 -11.16 1.25 3.75
CA GLY A 15 -10.36 1.79 4.86
C GLY A 15 -9.31 2.81 4.43
N VAL A 16 -8.68 2.62 3.26
CA VAL A 16 -7.73 3.59 2.68
C VAL A 16 -8.37 4.54 1.65
N GLY A 17 -9.68 4.44 1.42
CA GLY A 17 -10.42 5.37 0.54
C GLY A 17 -10.01 5.30 -0.93
N ILE A 18 -9.56 4.14 -1.41
CA ILE A 18 -9.12 3.95 -2.81
C ILE A 18 -10.27 3.43 -3.66
N THR A 19 -10.35 3.89 -4.90
CA THR A 19 -11.31 3.35 -5.88
C THR A 19 -10.87 1.96 -6.34
N ARG A 20 -11.81 1.00 -6.40
CA ARG A 20 -11.53 -0.36 -6.90
C ARG A 20 -10.92 -0.29 -8.32
N PRO A 21 -9.80 -1.00 -8.60
CA PRO A 21 -9.20 -1.02 -9.93
C PRO A 21 -10.17 -1.58 -10.97
N LYS A 22 -10.12 -1.04 -12.20
CA LYS A 22 -10.83 -1.64 -13.34
C LYS A 22 -10.31 -3.05 -13.61
N ALA A 23 -11.21 -3.95 -14.00
CA ALA A 23 -10.87 -5.32 -14.39
C ALA A 23 -9.72 -5.32 -15.41
N GLY A 24 -8.72 -6.18 -15.19
CA GLY A 24 -7.50 -6.25 -16.01
C GLY A 24 -6.39 -5.27 -15.63
N LYS A 25 -6.63 -4.30 -14.75
CA LYS A 25 -5.58 -3.38 -14.19
C LYS A 25 -5.14 -3.73 -12.78
N GLU A 26 -5.60 -4.85 -12.23
CA GLU A 26 -5.35 -5.28 -10.85
C GLU A 26 -3.85 -5.43 -10.55
N ARG A 27 -3.08 -6.06 -11.45
CA ARG A 27 -1.63 -6.22 -11.29
C ARG A 27 -0.89 -4.88 -11.26
N LEU A 28 -1.28 -3.95 -12.13
CA LEU A 28 -0.69 -2.62 -12.18
C LEU A 28 -0.99 -1.84 -10.89
N ALA A 29 -2.23 -1.90 -10.42
CA ALA A 29 -2.62 -1.29 -9.15
C ALA A 29 -1.85 -1.89 -7.97
N ALA A 30 -1.69 -3.22 -7.93
CA ALA A 30 -0.91 -3.90 -6.90
C ALA A 30 0.56 -3.46 -6.90
N TYR A 31 1.21 -3.36 -8.07
CA TYR A 31 2.58 -2.86 -8.16
C TYR A 31 2.69 -1.40 -7.69
N TYR A 32 1.75 -0.55 -8.06
CA TYR A 32 1.76 0.85 -7.64
C TYR A 32 1.61 0.97 -6.11
N ILE A 33 0.62 0.30 -5.53
CA ILE A 33 0.38 0.30 -4.08
C ILE A 33 1.61 -0.23 -3.33
N THR A 34 2.16 -1.36 -3.79
CA THR A 34 3.34 -1.97 -3.17
C THR A 34 4.57 -1.06 -3.27
N GLY A 35 4.77 -0.42 -4.43
CA GLY A 35 5.88 0.51 -4.64
C GLY A 35 5.79 1.75 -3.75
N VAL A 36 4.60 2.36 -3.65
CA VAL A 36 4.36 3.50 -2.76
C VAL A 36 4.59 3.09 -1.30
N LEU A 37 4.02 1.96 -0.87
CA LEU A 37 4.20 1.46 0.50
C LEU A 37 5.69 1.25 0.84
N ALA A 38 6.43 0.59 -0.05
CA ALA A 38 7.86 0.36 0.15
C ALA A 38 8.64 1.68 0.22
N ALA A 39 8.35 2.63 -0.67
CA ALA A 39 8.99 3.95 -0.66
C ALA A 39 8.68 4.72 0.64
N THR A 40 7.44 4.67 1.13
CA THR A 40 7.06 5.30 2.40
C THR A 40 7.82 4.68 3.58
N ILE A 41 7.87 3.35 3.66
CA ILE A 41 8.60 2.64 4.73
C ILE A 41 10.09 3.01 4.69
N LEU A 42 10.72 2.96 3.52
CA LEU A 42 12.13 3.32 3.36
C LEU A 42 12.39 4.79 3.69
N GLY A 43 11.48 5.69 3.32
CA GLY A 43 11.56 7.11 3.64
C GLY A 43 11.51 7.37 5.15
N VAL A 44 10.58 6.72 5.87
CA VAL A 44 10.49 6.84 7.34
C VAL A 44 11.73 6.26 8.01
N LEU A 45 12.20 5.09 7.60
CA LEU A 45 13.43 4.49 8.13
C LEU A 45 14.65 5.35 7.86
N GLY A 46 14.77 5.91 6.65
CA GLY A 46 15.84 6.82 6.27
C GLY A 46 15.82 8.10 7.11
N ALA A 47 14.66 8.71 7.30
CA ALA A 47 14.51 9.89 8.16
C ALA A 47 14.86 9.59 9.61
N PHE A 48 14.40 8.45 10.14
CA PHE A 48 14.71 8.01 11.50
C PHE A 48 16.21 7.81 11.72
N LEU A 49 16.88 7.08 10.82
CA LEU A 49 18.33 6.87 10.88
C LEU A 49 19.10 8.19 10.71
N PHE A 50 18.65 9.07 9.81
CA PHE A 50 19.24 10.39 9.63
C PHE A 50 19.15 11.23 10.91
N VAL A 51 18.00 11.23 11.58
CA VAL A 51 17.83 11.91 12.86
C VAL A 51 18.76 11.32 13.92
N ILE A 52 18.79 9.99 14.09
CA ILE A 52 19.65 9.34 15.08
C ILE A 52 21.14 9.63 14.86
N THR A 53 21.60 9.62 13.61
CA THR A 53 23.01 9.87 13.30
C THR A 53 23.43 11.33 13.42
N ARG A 54 22.48 12.25 13.56
CA ARG A 54 22.70 13.70 13.70
C ARG A 54 22.49 14.21 15.12
N PHE A 55 22.02 13.36 16.04
CA PHE A 55 22.02 13.58 17.48
C PHE A 55 23.26 12.93 18.11
#